data_AF-A0A933BFI9-F1
#
_entry.id   AF-A0A933BFI9-F1
#
_cell.length_a   1.000
_cell.length_b   1.000
_cell.length_c   1.000
_cell.angle_alpha   90.00
_cell.angle_beta   90.00
_cell.angle_gamma   90.00
#
_symmetry.space_group_name_H-M   'P 1'
#
loop_
_entity.id
_entity.type
_entity.pdbx_description
1 polymer ?
#
loop_
_entity_poly.entity_id
_entity_poly.type
_entity_poly.pdbx_seq_one_letter_code
_entity_poly.pdbx_strand_id
1 'polypeptide(L)'
;MSVELESLLSQLPEHAADIKINLGRVLAEEGSPGLSRSEILAVALACAYACRCQSLADALEGQADGLAEAETRAAKAAAALMAMNNV
;
A
#
# COMPACT_ATOMS: atom_id res chain seq x y z
N MET A 1 -3.74 -10.25 -13.68
CA MET A 1 -4.66 -10.79 -12.66
C MET A 1 -4.41 -9.98 -11.41
N SER A 2 -5.35 -9.12 -11.02
CA SER A 2 -5.26 -8.38 -9.76
C SER A 2 -5.45 -9.38 -8.62
N VAL A 3 -4.50 -9.44 -7.69
CA VAL A 3 -4.64 -10.23 -6.46
C VAL A 3 -5.39 -9.36 -5.45
N GLU A 4 -6.45 -9.88 -4.84
CA GLU A 4 -7.13 -9.16 -3.75
C GLU A 4 -6.19 -9.01 -2.54
N LEU A 5 -6.20 -7.83 -1.91
CA LEU A 5 -5.30 -7.48 -0.82
C LEU A 5 -5.40 -8.47 0.35
N GLU A 6 -6.60 -8.84 0.78
CA GLU A 6 -6.83 -9.85 1.83
C GLU A 6 -6.22 -11.21 1.47
N SER A 7 -6.29 -11.60 0.19
CA SER A 7 -5.68 -12.84 -0.32
C SER A 7 -4.15 -12.77 -0.24
N LEU A 8 -3.56 -11.63 -0.60
CA LEU A 8 -2.12 -11.40 -0.49
C LEU A 8 -1.66 -11.41 0.98
N LEU A 9 -2.36 -10.72 1.87
CA LEU A 9 -2.03 -10.69 3.30
C LEU A 9 -2.17 -12.07 3.96
N SER A 10 -3.03 -12.93 3.42
CA SER A 10 -3.21 -14.30 3.90
C SER A 10 -2.08 -15.25 3.48
N GLN A 11 -1.22 -14.85 2.55
CA GLN A 11 -0.02 -15.61 2.17
C GLN A 11 1.17 -15.37 3.12
N LEU A 12 1.07 -14.41 4.04
CA LEU A 12 2.12 -14.16 5.02
C LEU A 12 2.31 -15.39 5.93
N PRO A 13 3.55 -15.85 6.14
CA PRO A 13 3.83 -17.00 6.98
C PRO A 13 3.55 -16.70 8.45
N GLU A 14 3.41 -17.75 9.27
CA GLU A 14 3.08 -17.63 10.70
C GLU A 14 4.06 -16.74 11.47
N HIS A 15 5.37 -16.84 11.18
CA HIS A 15 6.39 -15.99 11.81
C HIS A 15 6.27 -14.49 11.48
N ALA A 16 5.41 -14.13 10.51
CA ALA A 16 5.11 -12.76 10.11
C ALA A 16 3.69 -12.31 10.52
N ALA A 17 3.05 -13.00 11.47
CA ALA A 17 1.69 -12.70 11.93
C ALA A 17 1.50 -11.22 12.34
N ASP A 18 2.49 -10.64 13.02
CA ASP A 18 2.43 -9.23 13.43
C ASP A 18 2.44 -8.27 12.24
N ILE A 19 3.14 -8.61 11.14
CA ILE A 19 3.13 -7.81 9.91
C ILE A 19 1.72 -7.82 9.31
N LYS A 20 1.04 -8.97 9.30
CA LYS A 20 -0.34 -9.09 8.83
C LYS A 20 -1.28 -8.20 9.65
N ILE A 21 -1.19 -8.28 10.98
CA ILE A 21 -2.01 -7.50 11.90
C ILE A 21 -1.77 -5.99 11.71
N ASN A 22 -0.49 -5.58 11.65
CA ASN A 22 -0.12 -4.18 11.49
C ASN A 22 -0.55 -3.62 10.13
N LEU A 23 -0.37 -4.38 9.04
CA LEU A 23 -0.86 -3.98 7.70
C LEU A 23 -2.37 -3.82 7.69
N GLY A 24 -3.13 -4.77 8.26
CA GLY A 24 -4.58 -4.64 8.38
C GLY A 24 -4.99 -3.39 9.15
N ARG A 25 -4.27 -3.04 10.23
CA ARG A 25 -4.54 -1.84 11.01
C ARG A 25 -4.24 -0.56 10.24
N VAL A 26 -3.04 -0.38 9.69
CA VAL A 26 -2.64 0.88 9.05
C VAL A 26 -3.39 1.16 7.74
N LEU A 27 -3.91 0.10 7.11
CA LEU A 27 -4.76 0.23 5.92
C LEU A 27 -6.20 0.59 6.27
N ALA A 28 -6.64 0.53 7.53
CA ALA A 28 -7.96 0.99 7.95
C ALA A 28 -7.93 2.45 8.41
N GLU A 29 -9.03 3.19 8.22
CA GLU A 29 -9.13 4.60 8.65
C GLU A 29 -8.98 4.74 10.17
N GLU A 30 -9.53 3.78 10.93
CA GLU A 30 -9.41 3.76 12.40
C GLU A 30 -7.95 3.60 12.87
N GLY A 31 -7.11 2.94 12.07
CA GLY A 31 -5.70 2.72 12.36
C GLY A 31 -4.77 3.82 11.84
N SER A 32 -5.30 4.74 11.05
CA SER A 32 -4.59 5.88 10.44
C SER A 32 -5.36 7.19 10.64
N PRO A 33 -5.58 7.62 11.89
CA PRO A 33 -6.42 8.78 12.19
C PRO A 33 -5.86 10.05 11.54
N GLY A 34 -6.76 10.83 10.94
CA GLY A 34 -6.40 12.10 10.27
C GLY A 34 -6.04 11.94 8.79
N LEU A 35 -6.07 10.72 8.25
CA LEU A 35 -5.97 10.46 6.81
C LEU A 35 -7.31 9.95 6.28
N SER A 36 -7.66 10.38 5.09
CA SER A 36 -8.76 9.80 4.31
C SER A 36 -8.36 8.44 3.74
N ARG A 37 -9.36 7.62 3.37
CA ARG A 37 -9.13 6.35 2.67
C ARG A 37 -8.20 6.47 1.45
N SER A 38 -8.34 7.49 0.62
CA SER A 38 -7.49 7.65 -0.57
C SER A 38 -6.05 8.03 -0.20
N GLU A 39 -5.84 8.88 0.81
CA GLU A 39 -4.50 9.19 1.32
C GLU A 39 -3.81 7.95 1.91
N ILE A 40 -4.54 7.12 2.66
CA ILE A 40 -4.01 5.85 3.18
C ILE A 40 -3.56 4.93 2.04
N LEU A 41 -4.40 4.75 1.02
CA LEU A 41 -4.06 3.93 -0.14
C LEU A 41 -2.89 4.50 -0.95
N ALA A 42 -2.81 5.83 -1.11
CA ALA A 42 -1.72 6.48 -1.84
C ALA A 42 -0.38 6.34 -1.10
N VAL A 43 -0.36 6.51 0.22
CA VAL A 43 0.83 6.28 1.05
C VAL A 43 1.25 4.82 1.00
N ALA A 44 0.31 3.89 1.17
CA ALA A 44 0.59 2.46 1.08
C ALA A 44 1.18 2.07 -0.29
N LEU A 45 0.65 2.62 -1.37
CA LEU A 45 1.12 2.38 -2.72
C LEU A 45 2.54 2.93 -2.94
N ALA A 46 2.82 4.14 -2.47
CA ALA A 46 4.17 4.69 -2.51
C ALA A 46 5.17 3.82 -1.74
N CYS A 47 4.79 3.32 -0.56
CA CYS A 47 5.58 2.36 0.22
C CYS A 47 5.80 1.05 -0.52
N ALA A 48 4.77 0.49 -1.16
CA ALA A 48 4.90 -0.73 -1.96
C ALA A 48 5.93 -0.57 -3.09
N TYR A 49 5.91 0.58 -3.78
CA TYR A 49 6.92 0.92 -4.78
C TYR A 49 8.32 1.10 -4.19
N ALA A 50 8.45 1.80 -3.06
CA ALA A 50 9.73 1.97 -2.37
C ALA A 50 10.34 0.63 -1.93
N CYS A 51 9.50 -0.30 -1.48
CA CYS A 51 9.89 -1.67 -1.13
C CYS A 51 10.07 -2.60 -2.34
N ARG A 52 9.79 -2.13 -3.56
CA ARG A 52 9.83 -2.93 -4.81
C ARG A 52 8.93 -4.18 -4.73
N CYS A 53 7.81 -4.09 -4.03
CA CYS A 53 6.87 -5.19 -3.85
C CYS A 53 5.72 -5.08 -4.85
N GLN A 54 5.91 -5.64 -6.06
CA GLN A 54 4.93 -5.52 -7.14
C GLN A 54 3.57 -6.15 -6.80
N SER A 55 3.57 -7.29 -6.11
CA SER A 55 2.32 -7.95 -5.71
C SER A 55 1.46 -7.09 -4.79
N LEU A 56 2.09 -6.35 -3.87
CA LEU A 56 1.39 -5.41 -3.00
C LEU A 56 0.92 -4.17 -3.77
N ALA A 57 1.74 -3.64 -4.69
CA ALA A 57 1.34 -2.51 -5.52
C ALA A 57 0.10 -2.86 -6.38
N ASP A 58 0.11 -4.03 -7.03
CA ASP A 58 -1.01 -4.49 -7.86
C ASP A 58 -2.28 -4.71 -7.02
N ALA A 59 -2.14 -5.23 -5.80
CA ALA A 59 -3.27 -5.45 -4.89
C ALA A 59 -3.88 -4.14 -4.35
N LEU A 60 -3.05 -3.10 -4.15
CA LEU A 60 -3.48 -1.77 -3.73
C LEU A 60 -4.12 -0.99 -4.89
N GLU A 61 -3.56 -1.07 -6.10
CA GLU A 61 -4.16 -0.47 -7.30
C GLU A 61 -5.50 -1.15 -7.68
N GLY A 62 -5.68 -2.42 -7.32
CA GLY A 62 -6.91 -3.20 -7.56
C GLY A 62 -8.03 -3.03 -6.53
N GLN A 63 -7.88 -2.16 -5.51
CA GLN A 63 -8.92 -1.94 -4.50
C GLN A 63 -10.19 -1.31 -5.11
N ALA A 64 -11.38 -1.69 -4.60
CA ALA A 64 -12.66 -1.21 -5.10
C ALA A 64 -12.85 0.31 -4.93
N ASP A 65 -12.36 0.86 -3.82
CA ASP A 65 -12.33 2.31 -3.53
C ASP A 65 -11.16 3.02 -4.22
N GLY A 66 -10.72 2.50 -5.37
CA GLY A 66 -9.43 2.75 -5.99
C GLY A 66 -9.03 4.22 -6.12
N LEU A 67 -7.72 4.43 -6.18
CA LEU A 67 -7.13 5.77 -6.32
C LEU A 67 -7.49 6.42 -7.65
N ALA A 68 -7.69 7.73 -7.64
CA ALA A 68 -7.73 8.51 -8.87
C ALA A 68 -6.38 8.39 -9.60
N GLU A 69 -6.39 8.47 -10.94
CA GLU A 69 -5.17 8.34 -11.73
C GLU A 69 -4.09 9.37 -11.32
N ALA A 70 -4.49 10.56 -10.90
CA ALA A 70 -3.59 11.59 -10.37
C ALA A 70 -2.92 11.16 -9.05
N GLU A 71 -3.64 10.51 -8.15
CA GLU A 71 -3.11 10.01 -6.87
C GLU A 71 -2.15 8.84 -7.09
N THR A 72 -2.48 7.92 -8.00
CA THR A 72 -1.58 6.83 -8.42
C THR A 72 -0.28 7.38 -9.01
N ARG A 73 -0.36 8.39 -9.89
CA ARG A 73 0.83 9.05 -10.44
C ARG A 73 1.63 9.78 -9.36
N ALA A 74 0.96 10.44 -8.42
CA ALA A 74 1.62 11.11 -7.30
C ALA A 74 2.37 10.12 -6.40
N ALA A 75 1.78 8.97 -6.09
CA ALA A 75 2.44 7.92 -5.31
C ALA A 75 3.71 7.38 -6.00
N LYS A 76 3.63 7.13 -7.32
CA LYS A 76 4.79 6.72 -8.14
C LYS A 76 5.89 7.78 -8.14
N ALA A 77 5.52 9.05 -8.32
CA ALA A 77 6.46 10.17 -8.29
C ALA A 77 7.13 10.32 -6.92
N ALA A 78 6.36 10.24 -5.83
CA ALA A 78 6.89 10.30 -4.48
C ALA A 78 7.91 9.18 -4.21
N ALA A 79 7.59 7.94 -4.57
CA ALA A 79 8.51 6.81 -4.42
C ALA A 79 9.80 7.01 -5.25
N ALA A 80 9.69 7.48 -6.49
CA ALA A 80 10.85 7.72 -7.36
C ALA A 80 11.75 8.86 -6.84
N LEU A 81 11.16 9.97 -6.37
CA LEU A 81 11.90 11.08 -5.77
C LEU A 81 12.63 10.66 -4.50
N MET A 82 11.95 9.92 -3.62
CA MET A 82 12.55 9.44 -2.36
C MET A 82 13.66 8.42 -2.61
N ALA A 83 13.51 7.53 -3.61
CA ALA A 83 14.54 6.57 -3.98
C ALA A 83 15.83 7.23 -4.54
N MET A 84 15.72 8.43 -5.09
CA MET A 84 16.87 9.21 -5.56
C MET A 84 17.59 9.93 -4.41
N ASN A 85 16.82 10.40 -3.42
CA ASN A 85 17.31 11.27 -2.35
C ASN A 85 17.77 10.52 -1.09
N ASN A 86 17.15 9.38 -0.76
CA ASN A 86 17.59 8.54 0.36
C ASN A 86 18.76 7.65 -0.08
N VAL A 87 19.90 7.80 0.60
CA VAL A 87 21.11 6.94 0.48
C VAL A 87 21.05 5.80 1.48
#